data_AF-A0AAU5NME6-F1
#
_entry.id   AF-A0AAU5NME6-F1
#
_cell.length_a   1.000
_cell.length_b   1.000
_cell.length_c   1.000
_cell.angle_alpha   90.00
_cell.angle_beta   90.00
_cell.angle_gamma   90.00
#
_symmetry.space_group_name_H-M   'P 1'
#
loop_
_entity.id
_entity.type
_entity.pdbx_description
1 polymer ?
#
loop_
_entity_poly.entity_id
_entity_poly.type
_entity_poly.pdbx_seq_one_letter_code
_entity_poly.pdbx_strand_id
1 'polypeptide(L)' 'MSERAAPFYCPYCGDEDLRPSEAPAGGHGAWECAACNRAFQLKFLGLLARGVQRTDTGGDGI' A
#
# COMPACT_ATOMS: atom_id res chain seq x y z
N MET A 1 8.97 8.13 -8.83
CA MET A 1 8.85 7.20 -7.69
C MET A 1 7.76 6.22 -8.07
N SER A 2 8.05 4.93 -8.25
CA SER A 2 7.07 3.97 -8.76
C SER A 2 5.93 3.81 -7.73
N GLU A 3 4.69 4.06 -8.14
CA GLU A 3 3.48 3.95 -7.31
C GLU A 3 3.10 2.50 -6.96
N ARG A 4 3.98 1.54 -7.30
CA ARG A 4 3.77 0.10 -7.14
C ARG A 4 4.50 -0.41 -5.91
N ALA A 5 3.91 -0.21 -4.74
CA ALA A 5 4.32 -0.93 -3.53
C ALA A 5 3.70 -2.33 -3.54
N ALA A 6 4.53 -3.36 -3.49
CA ALA A 6 4.07 -4.73 -3.31
C ALA A 6 3.81 -4.99 -1.82
N PRO A 7 2.67 -5.62 -1.45
CA PRO A 7 2.53 -6.19 -0.12
C PRO A 7 3.51 -7.36 0.06
N PHE A 8 4.06 -7.52 1.26
CA PHE A 8 4.93 -8.65 1.59
C PHE A 8 4.17 -9.83 2.18
N TYR A 9 3.05 -9.58 2.88
CA TYR A 9 2.27 -10.61 3.57
C TYR A 9 0.79 -10.53 3.24
N CYS A 10 0.16 -11.69 3.04
CA CYS A 10 -1.27 -11.81 2.77
C CYS A 10 -2.06 -11.30 3.99
N PRO A 11 -2.96 -10.32 3.84
CA PRO A 11 -3.72 -9.77 4.97
C PRO A 11 -4.69 -10.78 5.59
N TYR A 12 -4.90 -11.94 4.96
CA TYR A 12 -5.82 -12.97 5.42
C TYR A 12 -5.16 -14.21 6.03
N CYS A 13 -3.95 -14.60 5.60
CA CYS A 13 -3.27 -15.80 6.14
C CYS A 13 -1.83 -15.56 6.59
N GLY A 14 -1.24 -14.39 6.32
CA GLY A 14 0.14 -14.06 6.69
C GLY A 14 1.21 -14.73 5.83
N ASP A 15 0.85 -15.45 4.76
CA ASP A 15 1.80 -16.04 3.82
C ASP A 15 2.38 -14.99 2.85
N GLU A 16 3.53 -15.26 2.25
CA GLU A 16 4.28 -14.37 1.36
C GLU A 16 4.09 -14.70 -0.13
N ASP A 17 3.41 -15.80 -0.48
CA ASP A 17 3.13 -16.17 -1.89
C ASP A 17 2.01 -15.30 -2.51
N LEU A 18 2.33 -14.02 -2.69
CA LEU A 18 1.50 -12.99 -3.28
C LEU A 18 1.91 -12.70 -4.73
N ARG A 19 0.92 -12.66 -5.63
CA ARG A 19 1.12 -12.34 -7.05
C ARG A 19 0.20 -11.18 -7.45
N PRO A 20 0.65 -10.23 -8.31
CA PRO A 20 -0.26 -9.32 -8.98
C PRO A 20 -1.27 -10.12 -9.82
N SER A 21 -2.54 -9.75 -9.76
CA SER A 21 -3.61 -10.38 -10.54
C SER A 21 -4.20 -9.37 -11.54
N GLU A 22 -4.92 -9.87 -12.55
CA GLU A 22 -5.62 -9.00 -13.49
C GLU A 22 -6.81 -8.33 -12.78
N ALA A 23 -6.82 -7.01 -12.73
CA ALA A 23 -7.95 -6.30 -12.17
C ALA A 23 -9.14 -6.32 -13.16
N PRO A 24 -10.38 -6.47 -12.67
CA PRO A 24 -11.57 -6.29 -13.50
C PRO A 24 -11.56 -4.91 -14.17
N ALA A 25 -11.87 -4.87 -15.47
CA ALA A 25 -12.08 -3.68 -16.31
C ALA A 25 -11.20 -2.45 -15.97
N GLY A 26 -9.94 -2.46 -16.41
CA GLY A 26 -9.06 -1.28 -16.38
C GLY A 26 -8.57 -0.86 -14.99
N GLY A 27 -8.87 -1.63 -13.94
CA GLY A 27 -8.39 -1.38 -12.59
C GLY A 27 -6.89 -1.63 -12.40
N HIS A 28 -6.35 -1.17 -11.27
CA HIS A 28 -4.99 -1.44 -10.83
C HIS A 28 -4.99 -1.96 -9.39
N GLY A 29 -3.90 -2.63 -8.99
CA GLY A 29 -3.69 -3.06 -7.62
C GLY A 29 -4.44 -4.33 -7.22
N ALA A 30 -4.85 -5.18 -8.17
CA ALA A 30 -5.35 -6.52 -7.86
C ALA A 30 -4.20 -7.46 -7.51
N TRP A 31 -4.42 -8.28 -6.48
CA TRP A 31 -3.46 -9.24 -5.93
C TRP A 31 -4.16 -10.52 -5.55
N GLU A 32 -3.43 -11.62 -5.60
CA GLU A 32 -3.88 -12.94 -5.16
C GLU A 32 -2.83 -13.61 -4.28
N CYS A 33 -3.29 -14.42 -3.34
CA CYS A 33 -2.43 -15.28 -2.50
C CYS A 33 -2.63 -16.74 -2.91
N ALA A 34 -1.56 -17.41 -3.34
CA ALA A 34 -1.62 -18.81 -3.74
C ALA A 34 -1.81 -19.77 -2.55
N ALA A 35 -1.31 -19.40 -1.36
CA ALA A 35 -1.40 -20.24 -0.16
C ALA A 35 -2.84 -20.39 0.38
N CYS A 36 -3.65 -19.32 0.33
CA CYS A 36 -5.04 -19.37 0.81
C CYS A 36 -6.10 -19.13 -0.29
N ASN A 37 -5.68 -19.02 -1.55
CA ASN A 37 -6.54 -18.86 -2.73
C ASN A 37 -7.53 -17.67 -2.62
N ARG A 38 -7.07 -16.52 -2.13
CA ARG A 38 -7.89 -15.29 -2.02
C ARG A 38 -7.33 -14.19 -2.91
N ALA A 39 -8.21 -13.51 -3.63
CA ALA A 39 -7.92 -12.31 -4.39
C ALA A 39 -8.44 -11.05 -3.65
N PHE A 40 -7.71 -9.95 -3.77
CA PHE A 40 -8.05 -8.67 -3.13
C PHE A 40 -7.46 -7.49 -3.94
N GLN A 41 -7.91 -6.26 -3.63
CA GLN A 41 -7.43 -5.05 -4.29
C GLN A 41 -6.80 -4.10 -3.27
N LEU A 42 -5.63 -3.56 -3.60
CA LEU A 42 -4.94 -2.51 -2.84
C LEU A 42 -5.17 -1.15 -3.47
N LYS A 43 -5.30 -0.13 -2.62
CA LYS A 43 -5.45 1.27 -3.02
C LYS A 43 -4.56 2.17 -2.17
N PHE A 44 -3.72 2.96 -2.81
CA PHE A 44 -3.03 4.06 -2.15
C PHE A 44 -4.01 5.21 -1.91
N LEU A 45 -4.14 5.65 -0.66
CA LEU A 45 -5.08 6.71 -0.27
C LEU A 45 -4.41 8.08 -0.13
N GLY A 46 -3.08 8.16 -0.20
CA GLY A 46 -2.31 9.36 0.14
C GLY A 46 -1.60 9.24 1.48
N LEU A 47 -0.90 10.31 1.86
CA LEU A 47 -0.25 10.43 3.17
C LEU A 47 -1.25 10.95 4.21
N LEU A 48 -1.26 10.36 5.40
CA LEU A 48 -2.07 10.85 6.53
C LEU A 48 -1.51 12.17 7.06
N ALA A 49 -2.37 13.07 7.55
CA ALA A 49 -1.99 14.42 8.03
C ALA A 49 -0.86 14.40 9.09
N ARG A 50 -0.84 13.39 9.97
CA ARG A 50 0.24 13.11 10.93
C ARG A 50 1.62 13.02 10.27
N GLY A 51 1.70 12.44 9.06
CA GLY A 51 2.93 12.29 8.30
C GLY A 51 3.35 13.54 7.53
N VAL A 52 2.53 14.60 7.54
CA VAL A 52 2.77 15.87 6.84
C VAL A 52 3.05 17.00 7.85
N GLN A 53 3.49 16.69 9.07
CA GLN A 53 3.94 17.75 9.98
C GLN A 53 5.19 18.41 9.38
N ARG A 54 5.01 19.61 8.82
CA ARG A 54 6.12 20.50 8.49
C ARG A 54 6.83 20.83 9.80
N THR A 55 8.10 20.49 9.89
CA THR A 55 9.00 20.99 10.93
C THR A 55 9.16 22.48 10.70
N ASP A 56 8.24 23.29 11.19
CA ASP A 56 8.42 24.73 11.27
C ASP A 56 9.29 25.00 12.51
N THR A 57 10.58 24.71 12.38
CA THR A 57 11.60 25.09 13.36
C THR A 57 12.37 26.26 12.78
N GLY A 58 11.79 27.45 12.92
CA GLY A 58 12.46 28.72 12.69
C GLY A 58 11.55 29.83 13.19
N GLY A 59 11.88 30.62 14.19
CA GLY A 59 13.05 30.73 15.02
C GLY A 59 12.83 32.02 15.80
N ASP A 60 12.53 31.91 17.09
CA ASP A 60 12.43 33.08 17.97
C ASP A 60 13.42 32.85 19.11
N GLY A 61 14.69 33.09 18.78
CA GLY A 61 15.76 33.24 19.74
C GLY A 61 15.81 34.71 20.15
N ILE A 62 15.40 34.95 21.40
CA ILE A 62 15.41 36.21 22.14
C ILE A 62 16.79 36.86 22.12
#